data_AF-A0A8S9YTT4-F1
#
_entry.id   AF-A0A8S9YTT4-F1
#
_cell.length_a   1.000
_cell.length_b   1.000
_cell.length_c   1.000
_cell.angle_alpha   90.00
_cell.angle_beta   90.00
_cell.angle_gamma   90.00
#
_symmetry.space_group_name_H-M   'P 1'
#
loop_
_entity.id
_entity.type
_entity.pdbx_description
1 polymer ?
#
loop_
_entity_poly.entity_id
_entity_poly.type
_entity_poly.pdbx_seq_one_letter_code
_entity_poly.pdbx_strand_id
1 'polypeptide(L)'
;MRLLHFSVVRKPYPFYHKRYNRVPTIEKCRLDDPVCIYEANMQYHRDRMVDTNILRILRKRRHECSTWHRHQKEDVERFCKDIIAEHEEAVVNFFIKYGELSWNTDVRHAFWKQKHRMIWERRYGPVGNGDSPAFAVDRAMAAAEEALKKEDNMFTKLRTSIGQIGFPKEMRP
;
A
#
# COMPACT_ATOMS: atom_id res chain seq x y z
N MET A 1 46.01 42.20 -15.62
CA MET A 1 45.09 42.44 -14.47
C MET A 1 44.33 41.15 -14.18
N ARG A 2 44.70 40.41 -13.12
CA ARG A 2 43.93 39.24 -12.65
C ARG A 2 42.92 39.75 -11.62
N LEU A 3 41.63 39.74 -11.97
CA LEU A 3 40.55 39.97 -11.02
C LEU A 3 40.54 38.77 -10.05
N LEU A 4 40.98 38.98 -8.82
CA LEU A 4 40.83 38.01 -7.74
C LEU A 4 39.34 37.93 -7.40
N HIS A 5 38.67 36.91 -7.92
CA HIS A 5 37.31 36.56 -7.52
C HIS A 5 37.37 36.01 -6.10
N PHE A 6 37.13 36.87 -5.11
CA PHE A 6 37.12 36.53 -3.69
C PHE A 6 35.86 35.69 -3.41
N SER A 7 35.95 34.37 -3.55
CA SER A 7 34.88 33.47 -3.12
C SER A 7 34.82 33.48 -1.59
N VAL A 8 33.77 34.09 -1.03
CA VAL A 8 33.48 34.03 0.40
C VAL A 8 33.08 32.59 0.73
N VAL A 9 34.05 31.77 1.17
CA VAL A 9 33.79 30.42 1.65
C VAL A 9 33.02 30.53 2.97
N ARG A 10 31.70 30.27 2.92
CA ARG A 10 30.89 30.19 4.14
C ARG A 10 31.34 28.95 4.91
N LYS A 11 31.72 29.15 6.18
CA LYS A 11 31.99 28.03 7.08
C LYS A 11 30.71 27.18 7.19
N PRO A 12 30.78 25.85 7.00
CA PRO A 12 29.59 25.01 7.13
C PRO A 12 29.08 25.08 8.58
N TYR A 13 27.79 25.39 8.74
CA TYR A 13 27.13 25.39 10.03
C TYR A 13 26.53 23.99 10.28
N PRO A 14 26.83 23.33 11.42
CA PRO A 14 26.29 22.00 11.70
C PRO A 14 24.77 22.08 11.96
N PHE A 15 24.01 21.20 11.33
CA PHE A 15 22.58 21.02 11.61
C PHE A 15 22.31 19.56 11.98
N TYR A 16 21.34 19.33 12.87
CA TYR A 16 20.98 18.00 13.36
C TYR A 16 19.51 17.70 13.08
N HIS A 17 19.22 16.43 12.83
CA HIS A 17 17.84 15.98 12.69
C HIS A 17 17.17 15.89 14.07
N LYS A 18 16.03 16.57 14.23
CA LYS A 18 15.27 16.56 15.49
C LYS A 18 14.64 15.19 15.71
N ARG A 19 14.86 14.60 16.88
CA ARG A 19 14.27 13.32 17.30
C ARG A 19 13.11 13.59 18.26
N TYR A 20 11.95 13.02 17.97
CA TYR A 20 10.78 13.08 18.84
C TYR A 20 10.60 11.73 19.52
N ASN A 21 10.48 11.73 20.85
CA ASN A 21 10.13 10.52 21.59
C ASN A 21 8.68 10.13 21.35
N ARG A 22 8.37 8.84 21.49
CA ARG A 22 7.00 8.34 21.34
C ARG A 22 6.19 8.73 22.58
N VAL A 23 4.98 9.21 22.35
CA VAL A 23 3.96 9.52 23.36
C VAL A 23 2.98 8.33 23.42
N PRO A 24 2.25 8.10 24.53
CA PRO A 24 1.12 7.17 24.54
C PRO A 24 0.11 7.46 23.42
N THR A 25 -0.40 6.39 22.79
CA THR A 25 -1.46 6.48 21.80
C THR A 25 -2.81 6.82 22.45
N ILE A 26 -3.76 7.27 21.63
CA ILE A 26 -5.09 7.72 22.10
C ILE A 26 -5.86 6.66 22.90
N GLU A 27 -5.60 5.38 22.64
CA GLU A 27 -6.22 4.23 23.32
C GLU A 27 -5.89 4.16 24.81
N LYS A 28 -4.71 4.66 25.19
CA LYS A 28 -4.21 4.62 26.56
C LYS A 28 -4.58 5.87 27.36
N CYS A 29 -4.97 6.94 26.68
CA CYS A 29 -5.36 8.19 27.31
C CYS A 29 -6.72 8.04 28.00
N ARG A 30 -6.88 8.70 29.15
CA ARG A 30 -8.20 8.88 29.76
C ARG A 30 -9.02 9.89 28.95
N LEU A 31 -10.34 9.77 29.02
CA LEU A 31 -11.27 10.63 28.26
C LEU A 31 -11.29 12.07 28.77
N ASP A 32 -10.99 12.27 30.05
CA ASP A 32 -11.00 13.54 30.78
C ASP A 32 -9.65 14.26 30.79
N ASP A 33 -8.59 13.68 30.20
CA ASP A 33 -7.26 14.26 30.15
C ASP A 33 -6.99 14.94 28.79
N PRO A 34 -7.18 16.27 28.66
CA PRO A 34 -6.95 16.97 27.40
C PRO A 34 -5.47 17.03 27.02
N VAL A 35 -4.54 16.91 27.97
CA VAL A 35 -3.09 17.00 27.70
C VAL A 35 -2.62 15.74 26.99
N CYS A 36 -2.98 14.56 27.51
CA CYS A 36 -2.65 13.29 26.86
C CYS A 36 -3.21 13.22 25.44
N ILE A 37 -4.46 13.64 25.27
CA ILE A 37 -5.14 13.64 23.96
C ILE A 37 -4.46 14.61 23.00
N TYR A 38 -4.05 15.79 23.47
CA TYR A 38 -3.33 16.77 22.65
C TYR A 38 -1.98 16.23 22.18
N GLU A 39 -1.18 15.65 23.09
CA GLU A 39 0.13 15.09 22.72
C GLU A 39 0.01 13.92 21.73
N ALA A 40 -0.98 13.04 21.94
CA ALA A 40 -1.30 11.95 21.01
C ALA A 40 -1.74 12.48 19.64
N ASN A 41 -2.53 13.55 19.59
CA ASN A 41 -2.94 14.19 18.34
C ASN A 41 -1.73 14.80 17.61
N MET A 42 -0.83 15.46 18.34
CA MET A 42 0.39 16.03 17.76
C MET A 42 1.31 14.94 17.21
N GLN A 43 1.39 13.79 17.88
CA GLN A 43 2.12 12.63 17.36
C GLN A 43 1.47 12.08 16.08
N TYR A 44 0.15 11.92 16.07
CA TYR A 44 -0.61 11.49 14.90
C TYR A 44 -0.38 12.39 13.68
N HIS A 45 -0.41 13.71 13.86
CA HIS A 45 -0.13 14.66 12.77
C HIS A 45 1.29 14.53 12.23
N ARG A 46 2.28 14.33 13.11
CA ARG A 46 3.67 14.08 12.69
C ARG A 46 3.80 12.79 11.90
N ASP A 47 3.20 11.70 12.39
CA ASP A 47 3.25 10.41 11.70
C ASP A 47 2.52 10.48 10.34
N ARG A 48 1.40 11.21 10.23
CA ARG A 48 0.72 11.47 8.95
C ARG A 48 1.61 12.23 7.95
N MET A 49 2.39 13.21 8.42
CA MET A 49 3.36 13.91 7.58
C MET A 49 4.49 12.99 7.12
N VAL A 50 4.97 12.10 7.97
CA VAL A 50 5.98 11.10 7.61
C VAL A 50 5.42 10.13 6.56
N ASP A 51 4.24 9.56 6.78
CA ASP A 51 3.59 8.63 5.85
C ASP A 51 3.33 9.26 4.47
N THR A 52 2.93 10.54 4.45
CA THR A 52 2.77 11.31 3.20
C THR A 52 4.09 11.43 2.44
N ASN A 53 5.20 11.66 3.15
CA ASN A 53 6.52 11.76 2.54
C ASN A 53 7.05 10.39 2.08
N ILE A 54 6.72 9.30 2.78
CA ILE A 54 7.03 7.93 2.33
C ILE A 54 6.37 7.69 0.97
N LEU A 55 5.07 7.99 0.83
CA LEU A 55 4.38 7.87 -0.46
C LEU A 55 5.01 8.75 -1.55
N ARG A 56 5.43 9.97 -1.21
CA ARG A 56 6.11 10.86 -2.15
C ARG A 56 7.41 10.24 -2.66
N ILE A 57 8.20 9.60 -1.80
CA ILE A 57 9.45 8.91 -2.18
C ILE A 57 9.14 7.72 -3.09
N LEU A 58 8.18 6.86 -2.72
CA LEU A 58 7.81 5.70 -3.53
C LEU A 58 7.25 6.10 -4.89
N ARG A 59 6.41 7.15 -4.93
CA ARG A 59 5.90 7.72 -6.18
C ARG A 59 7.03 8.21 -7.08
N LYS A 60 8.03 8.88 -6.51
CA LYS A 60 9.21 9.36 -7.24
C LYS A 60 9.99 8.18 -7.85
N ARG A 61 10.26 7.13 -7.06
CA ARG A 61 10.95 5.92 -7.55
C ARG A 61 10.22 5.27 -8.73
N ARG A 62 8.91 5.07 -8.60
CA ARG A 62 8.07 4.52 -9.67
C ARG A 62 8.13 5.40 -10.93
N HIS A 63 8.06 6.71 -10.77
CA HIS A 63 8.12 7.65 -11.90
C HIS A 63 9.50 7.65 -12.57
N GLU A 64 10.59 7.61 -11.80
CA GLU A 64 11.95 7.51 -12.33
C GLU A 64 12.17 6.22 -13.12
N CYS A 65 11.72 5.07 -12.58
CA CYS A 65 11.80 3.78 -13.28
C CYS A 65 11.01 3.82 -14.60
N SER A 66 9.77 4.29 -14.55
CA SER A 66 8.91 4.41 -15.75
C SER A 66 9.49 5.37 -16.79
N THR A 67 10.15 6.44 -16.36
CA THR A 67 10.79 7.42 -17.26
C THR A 67 12.03 6.83 -17.91
N TRP A 68 12.84 6.08 -17.17
CA TRP A 68 14.06 5.43 -17.69
C TRP A 68 13.73 4.34 -18.73
N HIS A 69 12.73 3.52 -18.46
CA HIS A 69 12.31 2.42 -19.35
C HIS A 69 11.19 2.81 -20.34
N ARG A 70 10.93 4.11 -20.55
CA ARG A 70 9.78 4.61 -21.34
C ARG A 70 9.79 4.23 -22.83
N HIS A 71 10.92 3.75 -23.35
CA HIS A 71 11.11 3.49 -24.78
C HIS A 71 10.16 2.41 -25.32
N GLN A 72 9.88 1.38 -24.53
CA GLN A 72 8.91 0.32 -24.85
C GLN A 72 8.00 0.07 -23.65
N LYS A 73 6.72 -0.25 -23.90
CA LYS A 73 5.75 -0.50 -22.82
C LYS A 73 6.07 -1.78 -22.03
N GLU A 74 6.51 -2.82 -22.73
CA GLU A 74 6.84 -4.13 -22.16
C GLU A 74 8.02 -4.05 -21.18
N ASP A 75 8.99 -3.17 -21.44
CA ASP A 75 10.15 -2.95 -20.57
C ASP A 75 9.74 -2.35 -19.22
N VAL A 76 8.80 -1.40 -19.21
CA VAL A 76 8.31 -0.80 -17.95
C VAL A 76 7.65 -1.86 -17.09
N GLU A 77 6.82 -2.72 -17.68
CA GLU A 77 6.14 -3.77 -16.94
C GLU A 77 7.11 -4.84 -16.44
N ARG A 78 8.14 -5.19 -17.22
CA ARG A 78 9.14 -6.19 -16.82
C ARG A 78 10.07 -5.69 -15.72
N PHE A 79 10.58 -4.46 -15.82
CA PHE A 79 11.60 -3.95 -14.91
C PHE A 79 11.03 -3.17 -13.71
N CYS A 80 9.90 -2.49 -13.86
CA CYS A 80 9.32 -1.66 -12.80
C CYS A 80 8.21 -2.37 -12.00
N LYS A 81 7.91 -3.65 -12.28
CA LYS A 81 6.83 -4.41 -11.63
C LYS A 81 6.83 -4.28 -10.11
N ASP A 82 7.97 -4.57 -9.49
CA ASP A 82 8.08 -4.64 -8.04
C ASP A 82 7.93 -3.24 -7.42
N ILE A 83 8.53 -2.21 -8.04
CA ILE A 83 8.42 -0.82 -7.58
C ILE A 83 6.97 -0.30 -7.71
N ILE A 84 6.27 -0.72 -8.76
CA ILE A 84 4.85 -0.40 -8.95
C ILE A 84 4.01 -1.07 -7.86
N ALA A 85 4.22 -2.36 -7.62
CA ALA A 85 3.51 -3.13 -6.60
C ALA A 85 3.73 -2.55 -5.19
N GLU A 86 4.98 -2.26 -4.81
CA GLU A 86 5.32 -1.60 -3.53
C GLU A 86 4.59 -0.26 -3.37
N HIS A 87 4.54 0.54 -4.44
CA HIS A 87 3.86 1.82 -4.39
C HIS A 87 2.34 1.66 -4.25
N GLU A 88 1.74 0.74 -5.00
CA GLU A 88 0.29 0.47 -4.96
C GLU A 88 -0.13 -0.05 -3.59
N GLU A 89 0.62 -1.00 -3.02
CA GLU A 89 0.38 -1.49 -1.66
C GLU A 89 0.47 -0.35 -0.64
N ALA A 90 1.50 0.49 -0.73
CA ALA A 90 1.66 1.63 0.16
C ALA A 90 0.51 2.65 0.04
N VAL A 91 0.03 2.91 -1.18
CA VAL A 91 -1.13 3.79 -1.42
C VAL A 91 -2.40 3.21 -0.80
N VAL A 92 -2.64 1.91 -0.96
CA VAL A 92 -3.79 1.22 -0.35
C VAL A 92 -3.71 1.31 1.18
N ASN A 93 -2.55 1.03 1.77
CA ASN A 93 -2.33 1.13 3.21
C ASN A 93 -2.54 2.56 3.75
N PHE A 94 -2.06 3.56 3.02
CA PHE A 94 -2.28 4.97 3.37
C PHE A 94 -3.76 5.33 3.29
N PHE A 95 -4.48 4.88 2.26
CA PHE A 95 -5.91 5.14 2.12
C PHE A 95 -6.74 4.41 3.19
N ILE A 96 -6.37 3.19 3.56
CA ILE A 96 -7.00 2.47 4.69
C ILE A 96 -6.87 3.29 5.97
N LYS A 97 -5.70 3.86 6.25
CA LYS A 97 -5.45 4.64 7.48
C LYS A 97 -6.08 6.05 7.46
N TYR A 98 -5.91 6.79 6.37
CA TYR A 98 -6.23 8.23 6.30
C TYR A 98 -7.28 8.61 5.26
N GLY A 99 -7.73 7.69 4.41
CA GLY A 99 -8.75 7.94 3.40
C GLY A 99 -10.11 8.27 4.01
N GLU A 100 -10.92 9.06 3.30
CA GLU A 100 -12.30 9.44 3.69
C GLU A 100 -12.42 10.21 5.02
N LEU A 101 -11.30 10.54 5.66
CA LEU A 101 -11.24 11.41 6.81
C LEU A 101 -11.41 12.87 6.35
N SER A 102 -12.30 13.61 7.01
CA SER A 102 -12.51 15.04 6.79
C SER A 102 -11.24 15.87 7.06
N TRP A 103 -11.26 17.14 6.66
CA TRP A 103 -10.17 18.09 6.89
C TRP A 103 -9.94 18.40 8.38
N ASN A 104 -10.99 18.38 9.21
CA ASN A 104 -10.91 18.64 10.66
C ASN A 104 -10.58 17.39 11.50
N THR A 105 -9.84 16.43 10.93
CA THR A 105 -9.69 15.12 11.56
C THR A 105 -8.60 15.04 12.62
N ASP A 106 -9.05 14.75 13.83
CA ASP A 106 -8.25 14.32 14.97
C ASP A 106 -7.91 12.82 14.95
N VAL A 107 -6.93 12.46 15.78
CA VAL A 107 -6.54 11.08 16.11
C VAL A 107 -7.73 10.20 16.52
N ARG A 108 -8.77 10.79 17.14
CA ARG A 108 -9.99 10.08 17.53
C ARG A 108 -10.74 9.51 16.32
N HIS A 109 -10.83 10.25 15.22
CA HIS A 109 -11.52 9.78 14.02
C HIS A 109 -10.77 8.61 13.36
N ALA A 110 -9.44 8.69 13.30
CA ALA A 110 -8.61 7.60 12.81
C ALA A 110 -8.77 6.33 13.67
N PHE A 111 -8.80 6.50 15.00
CA PHE A 111 -9.05 5.41 15.93
C PHE A 111 -10.45 4.78 15.74
N TRP A 112 -11.49 5.60 15.58
CA TRP A 112 -12.83 5.09 15.27
C TRP A 112 -12.84 4.33 13.95
N LYS A 113 -12.21 4.83 12.88
CA LYS A 113 -12.11 4.12 11.60
C LYS A 113 -11.44 2.75 11.77
N GLN A 114 -10.32 2.70 12.49
CA GLN A 114 -9.62 1.45 12.81
C GLN A 114 -10.56 0.47 13.53
N LYS A 115 -11.29 0.94 14.55
CA LYS A 115 -12.26 0.10 15.29
C LYS A 115 -13.38 -0.42 14.40
N HIS A 116 -13.93 0.39 13.49
CA HIS A 116 -14.96 -0.04 12.56
C HIS A 116 -14.44 -1.15 11.63
N ARG A 117 -13.21 -1.02 11.12
CA ARG A 117 -12.55 -2.06 10.33
C ARG A 117 -12.39 -3.36 11.14
N MET A 118 -11.90 -3.27 12.38
CA MET A 118 -11.75 -4.45 13.25
C MET A 118 -13.08 -5.14 13.57
N ILE A 119 -14.16 -4.36 13.79
CA ILE A 119 -15.50 -4.92 14.01
C ILE A 119 -16.02 -5.61 12.74
N TRP A 120 -15.75 -5.04 11.56
CA TRP A 120 -16.10 -5.65 10.28
C TRP A 120 -15.32 -6.94 10.06
N GLU A 121 -14.00 -6.94 10.27
CA GLU A 121 -13.15 -8.13 10.13
C GLU A 121 -13.54 -9.24 11.10
N ARG A 122 -14.05 -8.90 12.28
CA ARG A 122 -14.57 -9.89 13.22
C ARG A 122 -15.86 -10.56 12.71
N ARG A 123 -16.68 -9.88 11.90
CA ARG A 123 -17.96 -10.41 11.38
C ARG A 123 -17.78 -11.09 10.02
N TYR A 124 -16.96 -10.49 9.15
CA TYR A 124 -16.87 -10.83 7.73
C TYR A 124 -15.43 -10.96 7.25
N GLY A 125 -14.44 -10.91 8.13
CA GLY A 125 -13.01 -11.05 7.79
C GLY A 125 -12.41 -12.37 8.31
N PRO A 126 -11.16 -12.67 7.91
CA PRO A 126 -10.49 -13.92 8.25
C PRO A 126 -10.11 -14.05 9.73
N VAL A 127 -10.23 -12.98 10.51
CA VAL A 127 -9.82 -12.90 11.92
C VAL A 127 -10.95 -13.28 12.89
N GLY A 128 -12.21 -13.28 12.43
CA GLY A 128 -13.36 -13.73 13.22
C GLY A 128 -13.62 -15.22 13.05
N ASN A 129 -13.93 -15.92 14.15
CA ASN A 129 -14.47 -17.28 14.07
C ASN A 129 -15.75 -17.24 13.23
N GLY A 130 -15.67 -17.82 12.03
CA GLY A 130 -16.56 -17.54 10.92
C GLY A 130 -17.91 -18.25 10.96
N ASP A 131 -18.87 -17.66 11.65
CA ASP A 131 -20.30 -18.06 11.61
C ASP A 131 -21.18 -16.91 11.11
N SER A 132 -20.83 -16.32 9.96
CA SER A 132 -21.69 -15.36 9.26
C SER A 132 -22.02 -15.87 7.85
N PRO A 133 -23.28 -15.78 7.39
CA PRO A 133 -23.73 -16.37 6.13
C PRO A 133 -22.96 -15.87 4.90
N ALA A 134 -22.44 -14.63 4.95
CA ALA A 134 -21.62 -14.05 3.88
C ALA A 134 -20.31 -14.83 3.64
N PHE A 135 -19.65 -15.35 4.68
CA PHE A 135 -18.40 -16.11 4.54
C PHE A 135 -18.63 -17.55 4.03
N ALA A 136 -19.84 -18.10 4.23
CA ALA A 136 -20.25 -19.35 3.60
C ALA A 136 -20.46 -19.15 2.10
N VAL A 137 -21.04 -18.00 1.71
CA VAL A 137 -21.17 -17.60 0.30
C VAL A 137 -19.81 -17.32 -0.31
N ASP A 138 -18.91 -16.58 0.34
CA ASP A 138 -17.57 -16.29 -0.20
C ASP A 138 -16.70 -17.54 -0.29
N ARG A 139 -16.77 -18.47 0.68
CA ARG A 139 -16.13 -19.79 0.55
C ARG A 139 -16.77 -20.63 -0.56
N ALA A 140 -18.09 -20.59 -0.71
CA ALA A 140 -18.77 -21.29 -1.81
C ALA A 140 -18.42 -20.69 -3.18
N MET A 141 -18.27 -19.37 -3.27
CA MET A 141 -17.84 -18.66 -4.48
C MET A 141 -16.37 -18.93 -4.79
N ALA A 142 -15.48 -18.92 -3.80
CA ALA A 142 -14.07 -19.29 -3.97
C ALA A 142 -13.92 -20.77 -4.35
N ALA A 143 -14.69 -21.67 -3.74
CA ALA A 143 -14.74 -23.08 -4.10
C ALA A 143 -15.33 -23.31 -5.50
N ALA A 144 -16.34 -22.51 -5.91
CA ALA A 144 -16.89 -22.54 -7.26
C ALA A 144 -15.88 -22.00 -8.30
N GLU A 145 -15.14 -20.94 -7.97
CA GLU A 145 -14.08 -20.40 -8.83
C GLU A 145 -12.91 -21.39 -8.98
N GLU A 146 -12.55 -22.10 -7.91
CA GLU A 146 -11.56 -23.17 -7.96
C GLU A 146 -12.08 -24.39 -8.74
N ALA A 147 -13.36 -24.75 -8.60
CA ALA A 147 -13.99 -25.80 -9.42
C ALA A 147 -14.01 -25.43 -10.92
N LEU A 148 -14.25 -24.17 -11.25
CA LEU A 148 -14.24 -23.68 -12.63
C LEU A 148 -12.83 -23.67 -13.23
N LYS A 149 -11.78 -23.46 -12.42
CA LYS A 149 -10.38 -23.68 -12.83
C LYS A 149 -10.03 -25.16 -13.04
N LYS A 150 -10.76 -26.07 -12.39
CA LYS A 150 -10.59 -27.53 -12.47
C LYS A 150 -11.36 -28.16 -13.63
N GLU A 151 -12.40 -27.49 -14.12
CA GLU A 151 -12.98 -27.81 -15.41
C GLU A 151 -12.01 -27.37 -16.51
N ASP A 152 -11.14 -28.31 -16.88
CA ASP A 152 -10.28 -28.21 -18.05
C ASP A 152 -11.04 -27.59 -19.23
N ASN A 153 -10.62 -26.39 -19.63
CA ASN A 153 -11.10 -25.71 -20.83
C ASN A 153 -11.22 -26.72 -21.98
N MET A 154 -12.31 -26.71 -22.75
CA MET A 154 -12.54 -27.67 -23.86
C MET A 154 -11.30 -27.86 -24.77
N PHE A 155 -10.47 -26.84 -24.90
CA PHE A 155 -9.17 -26.85 -25.59
C PHE A 155 -8.06 -27.70 -24.93
N THR A 156 -7.99 -27.81 -23.59
CA THR A 156 -7.01 -28.69 -22.90
C THR A 156 -7.42 -30.16 -23.03
N LYS A 157 -8.72 -30.48 -22.98
CA LYS A 157 -9.23 -31.84 -23.29
C LYS A 157 -9.01 -32.24 -24.76
N LEU A 158 -9.14 -31.30 -25.70
CA LEU A 158 -8.82 -31.53 -27.12
C LEU A 158 -7.30 -31.71 -27.36
N ARG A 159 -6.45 -31.06 -26.56
CA ARG A 159 -4.98 -31.21 -26.61
C ARG A 159 -4.49 -32.58 -26.11
N THR A 160 -5.19 -33.19 -25.15
CA THR A 160 -4.86 -34.54 -24.64
C THR A 160 -5.37 -35.66 -25.54
N SER A 161 -6.46 -35.44 -26.28
CA SER A 161 -7.03 -36.46 -27.19
C SER A 161 -6.36 -36.49 -28.57
N ILE A 162 -5.90 -35.34 -29.07
CA ILE A 162 -5.17 -35.23 -30.35
C ILE A 162 -3.73 -34.87 -30.01
N GLY A 163 -2.85 -35.88 -29.96
CA GLY A 163 -1.41 -35.67 -29.72
C GLY A 163 -0.82 -34.58 -30.62
N GLN A 164 0.27 -33.94 -30.17
CA GLN A 164 0.90 -32.71 -30.71
C GLN A 164 1.25 -32.67 -32.22
N ILE A 165 0.94 -33.71 -32.98
CA ILE A 165 1.26 -33.89 -34.39
C ILE A 165 0.35 -33.05 -35.30
N GLY A 166 -0.82 -32.61 -34.82
CA GLY A 166 -1.81 -31.85 -35.62
C GLY A 166 -1.83 -30.32 -35.44
N PHE A 167 -1.04 -29.74 -34.53
CA PHE A 167 -1.13 -28.30 -34.23
C PHE A 167 -0.13 -27.46 -35.07
N PRO A 168 -0.58 -26.32 -35.66
CA PRO A 168 0.31 -25.36 -36.32
C PRO A 168 1.44 -24.91 -35.39
N LYS A 169 2.65 -24.72 -35.94
CA LYS A 169 3.87 -24.44 -35.16
C LYS A 169 3.75 -23.21 -34.25
N GLU A 170 2.92 -22.24 -34.61
CA GLU A 170 2.69 -20.97 -33.90
C GLU A 170 1.96 -21.13 -32.56
N MET A 171 1.33 -22.28 -32.31
CA MET A 171 0.51 -22.54 -31.10
C MET A 171 1.04 -23.69 -30.24
N ARG A 172 2.29 -24.11 -30.49
CA ARG A 172 3.02 -25.04 -29.64
C ARG A 172 3.73 -24.22 -28.54
N PRO A 173 3.71 -24.64 -27.26
CA PRO A 173 4.37 -23.90 -26.18
C PRO A 173 5.87 -23.74 -26.44
#